data_AF-Q65R43-F1
#
_entry.id   AF-Q65R43-F1
#
_cell.length_a   1.000
_cell.length_b   1.000
_cell.length_c   1.000
_cell.angle_alpha   90.00
_cell.angle_beta   90.00
_cell.angle_gamma   90.00
#
_symmetry.space_group_name_H-M   'P 1'
#
loop_
_entity.id
_entity.type
_entity.pdbx_description
1 polymer ?
#
loop_
_entity_poly.entity_id
_entity_poly.type
_entity_poly.pdbx_seq_one_letter_code
_entity_poly.pdbx_strand_id
1 'polypeptide(L)'
;MLSDVFYDPEEIMAKKTNQVPIAENSQTAYLHNRGTIQDNAVKALLRTPLFRSRIEKKLKGKGSYQRKAKHAGRYFEKPDDKSFGYKSFIIGFLLGPAYLL
;
A
#
# COMPACT_ATOMS: atom_id res chain seq x y z
N MET A 1 -39.51 -25.07 -38.58
CA MET A 1 -38.11 -25.01 -38.10
C MET A 1 -38.00 -23.85 -37.12
N LEU A 2 -38.47 -24.09 -35.90
CA LEU A 2 -38.28 -23.25 -34.72
C LEU A 2 -38.41 -24.25 -33.57
N SER A 3 -37.32 -24.96 -33.30
CA SER A 3 -37.19 -25.82 -32.13
C SER A 3 -36.67 -24.95 -31.01
N ASP A 4 -37.53 -24.76 -30.02
CA ASP A 4 -37.27 -24.03 -28.80
C ASP A 4 -35.96 -24.48 -28.15
N VAL A 5 -35.01 -23.56 -28.00
CA VAL A 5 -33.86 -23.74 -27.12
C VAL A 5 -34.40 -23.56 -25.69
N PHE A 6 -35.08 -24.59 -25.19
CA PHE A 6 -35.44 -24.69 -23.78
C PHE A 6 -34.13 -24.87 -23.01
N TYR A 7 -33.72 -23.81 -22.34
CA TYR A 7 -32.61 -23.81 -21.40
C TYR A 7 -33.03 -24.66 -20.20
N ASP A 8 -32.35 -25.77 -19.93
CA ASP A 8 -32.64 -26.62 -18.78
C ASP A 8 -32.41 -25.82 -17.48
N PRO A 9 -33.43 -25.66 -16.62
CA PRO A 9 -33.34 -24.82 -15.42
C PRO A 9 -32.35 -25.37 -14.38
N GLU A 10 -32.00 -26.66 -14.47
CA GLU A 10 -31.02 -27.29 -13.58
C GLU A 10 -29.60 -26.77 -13.80
N GLU A 11 -29.25 -26.34 -15.01
CA GLU A 11 -27.91 -25.84 -15.35
C GLU A 11 -27.65 -24.44 -14.75
N ILE A 12 -28.71 -23.67 -14.49
CA ILE A 12 -28.64 -22.37 -13.80
C ILE A 12 -28.45 -22.56 -12.29
N MET A 13 -28.97 -23.66 -11.72
CA MET A 13 -28.96 -23.94 -10.28
C MET A 13 -27.60 -24.47 -9.78
N ALA A 14 -26.73 -24.96 -10.68
CA ALA A 14 -25.42 -25.53 -10.32
C ALA A 14 -24.27 -24.51 -10.21
N LYS A 15 -24.53 -23.20 -10.33
CA LYS A 15 -23.52 -22.19 -10.01
C LYS A 15 -23.42 -22.02 -8.50
N LYS A 16 -22.65 -22.92 -7.87
CA LYS A 16 -22.10 -22.73 -6.53
C LYS A 16 -21.39 -21.38 -6.51
N THR A 17 -22.03 -20.38 -5.91
CA THR A 17 -21.35 -19.14 -5.55
C THR A 17 -20.14 -19.54 -4.72
N ASN A 18 -18.96 -19.12 -5.15
CA ASN A 18 -17.73 -19.32 -4.40
C ASN A 18 -17.83 -18.49 -3.11
N GLN A 19 -18.52 -19.02 -2.12
CA GLN A 19 -18.48 -18.54 -0.76
C GLN A 19 -17.13 -19.00 -0.21
N VAL A 20 -16.17 -18.08 -0.20
CA VAL A 20 -14.91 -18.24 0.53
C VAL A 20 -15.30 -18.56 1.98
N PRO A 21 -14.81 -19.67 2.57
CA PRO A 21 -15.15 -20.01 3.94
C PRO A 21 -14.69 -18.87 4.85
N ILE A 22 -15.65 -18.14 5.42
CA ILE A 22 -15.38 -17.09 6.39
C ILE A 22 -14.88 -17.82 7.63
N ALA A 23 -13.57 -17.93 7.76
CA ALA A 23 -12.93 -18.50 8.93
C ALA A 23 -13.50 -17.79 10.17
N GLU A 24 -14.04 -18.59 11.11
CA GLU A 24 -14.43 -18.16 12.45
C GLU A 24 -13.17 -17.73 13.22
N ASN A 25 -12.62 -16.59 12.84
CA ASN A 25 -11.48 -15.99 13.48
C ASN A 25 -12.00 -15.28 14.73
N SER A 26 -11.40 -15.54 15.88
CA SER A 26 -11.66 -14.85 17.15
C SER A 26 -11.66 -13.32 16.94
N GLN A 27 -12.84 -12.75 16.74
CA GLN A 27 -13.01 -11.36 16.34
C GLN A 27 -12.80 -10.45 17.54
N THR A 28 -11.66 -9.78 17.61
CA THR A 28 -11.53 -8.60 18.49
C THR A 28 -12.44 -7.51 17.95
N ALA A 29 -13.59 -7.29 18.60
CA ALA A 29 -14.56 -6.28 18.20
C ALA A 29 -14.01 -4.87 18.41
N TYR A 30 -14.13 -4.01 17.40
CA TYR A 30 -13.79 -2.60 17.51
C TYR A 30 -14.84 -1.87 18.36
N LEU A 31 -14.41 -1.20 19.43
CA LEU A 31 -15.28 -0.38 20.27
C LEU A 31 -15.47 1.01 19.66
N HIS A 32 -16.71 1.33 19.27
CA HIS A 32 -17.06 2.62 18.65
C HIS A 32 -17.81 3.56 19.61
N ASN A 33 -17.58 4.87 19.49
CA ASN A 33 -18.14 5.88 20.40
C ASN A 33 -19.54 6.40 19.98
N ARG A 34 -20.31 5.65 19.19
CA ARG A 34 -21.64 6.05 18.69
C ARG A 34 -22.81 5.60 19.56
N GLY A 35 -22.54 4.86 20.65
CA GLY A 35 -23.58 4.23 21.46
C GLY A 35 -24.27 3.08 20.70
N THR A 36 -25.52 2.83 21.04
CA THR A 36 -26.37 1.84 20.35
C THR A 36 -26.74 2.35 18.95
N ILE A 37 -26.42 1.57 17.93
CA ILE A 37 -26.75 1.91 16.55
C ILE A 37 -28.15 1.34 16.25
N GLN A 38 -29.08 2.19 15.83
CA GLN A 38 -30.47 1.81 15.57
C GLN A 38 -30.67 1.32 14.13
N ASP A 39 -30.32 2.15 13.13
CA ASP A 39 -30.65 1.84 11.74
C ASP A 39 -29.49 1.19 10.97
N ASN A 40 -28.42 1.96 10.71
CA ASN A 40 -27.36 1.55 9.78
C ASN A 40 -25.98 1.56 10.45
N ALA A 41 -25.46 0.36 10.70
CA ALA A 41 -24.13 0.12 11.27
C ALA A 41 -22.99 0.69 10.41
N VAL A 42 -23.00 0.45 9.11
CA VAL A 42 -21.92 0.89 8.20
C VAL A 42 -21.86 2.42 8.15
N LYS A 43 -23.01 3.09 8.01
CA LYS A 43 -23.09 4.55 7.97
C LYS A 43 -22.64 5.17 9.29
N ALA A 44 -23.02 4.57 10.42
CA ALA A 44 -22.60 5.02 11.74
C ALA A 44 -21.07 4.89 11.90
N LEU A 45 -20.51 3.74 11.52
CA LEU A 45 -19.07 3.47 11.58
C LEU A 45 -18.29 4.38 10.65
N LEU A 46 -18.74 4.60 9.42
CA LEU A 46 -18.08 5.48 8.45
C LEU A 46 -17.85 6.90 8.98
N ARG A 47 -18.76 7.39 9.84
CA ARG A 47 -18.63 8.71 10.49
C ARG A 47 -17.75 8.70 11.75
N THR A 48 -17.13 7.59 12.12
CA THR A 48 -16.22 7.50 13.28
C THR A 48 -14.77 7.79 12.88
N PRO A 49 -13.86 8.06 13.84
CA PRO A 49 -12.45 8.27 13.55
C PRO A 49 -11.75 7.09 12.85
N LEU A 50 -12.35 5.90 12.92
CA LEU A 50 -11.83 4.70 12.25
C LEU A 50 -11.66 4.92 10.75
N PHE A 51 -12.63 5.57 10.11
CA PHE A 51 -12.68 5.80 8.66
C PHE A 51 -12.39 7.26 8.27
N ARG A 52 -11.52 7.94 9.03
CA ARG A 52 -11.09 9.30 8.67
C ARG A 52 -10.19 9.28 7.43
N SER A 53 -10.21 10.38 6.67
CA SER A 53 -9.24 10.60 5.60
C SER A 53 -7.82 10.60 6.16
N ARG A 54 -6.93 9.85 5.51
CA ARG A 54 -5.50 9.83 5.84
C ARG A 54 -4.75 10.67 4.84
N ILE A 55 -3.82 11.48 5.35
CA ILE A 55 -2.94 12.31 4.53
C ILE A 55 -1.54 11.72 4.64
N GLU A 56 -0.99 11.35 3.49
CA GLU A 56 0.39 10.86 3.41
C GLU A 56 1.38 12.02 3.53
N LYS A 57 2.49 11.76 4.24
CA LYS A 57 3.58 12.73 4.32
C LYS A 57 4.37 12.67 3.02
N LYS A 58 4.24 13.72 2.21
CA LYS A 58 5.01 13.85 0.97
C LYS A 58 6.52 13.99 1.25
N LEU A 59 7.31 13.41 0.36
CA LEU A 59 8.77 13.42 0.45
C LEU A 59 9.41 14.69 -0.14
N LYS A 60 8.74 15.38 -1.07
CA LYS A 60 9.22 16.61 -1.72
C LYS A 60 8.13 17.70 -1.79
N GLY A 61 8.53 18.97 -1.84
CA GLY A 61 7.66 20.14 -2.01
C GLY A 61 7.15 20.78 -0.70
N LYS A 62 6.05 21.56 -0.75
CA LYS A 62 5.58 22.42 0.37
C LYS A 62 5.21 21.64 1.65
N GLY A 63 6.05 21.64 2.67
CA GLY A 63 5.76 20.88 3.90
C GLY A 63 6.26 19.44 3.86
N SER A 64 7.18 19.12 2.95
CA SER A 64 7.95 17.87 3.00
C SER A 64 9.18 17.95 3.91
N TYR A 65 9.54 19.14 4.40
CA TYR A 65 10.73 19.33 5.22
C TYR A 65 10.60 18.60 6.55
N GLN A 66 11.58 17.75 6.86
CA GLN A 66 11.69 17.02 8.12
C GLN A 66 12.98 17.46 8.81
N ARG A 67 12.87 17.98 10.05
CA ARG A 67 14.04 18.47 10.82
C ARG A 67 15.05 17.36 11.13
N LYS A 68 14.61 16.11 11.22
CA LYS A 68 15.43 14.93 11.46
C LYS A 68 15.12 13.89 10.40
N ALA A 69 16.14 13.39 9.70
CA ALA A 69 16.00 12.28 8.77
C ALA A 69 15.86 10.95 9.53
N LYS A 70 15.26 9.93 8.90
CA LYS A 70 15.08 8.58 9.48
C LYS A 70 16.41 7.95 9.95
N HIS A 71 17.50 8.20 9.21
CA HIS A 71 18.83 7.67 9.48
C HIS A 71 19.84 8.80 9.74
N ALA A 72 19.49 9.76 10.59
CA ALA A 72 20.43 10.80 11.01
C ALA A 72 21.59 10.18 11.81
N GLY A 73 22.83 10.40 11.37
CA GLY A 73 24.05 9.85 12.00
C GLY A 73 24.51 8.50 11.47
N ARG A 74 23.76 7.86 10.56
CA ARG A 74 24.23 6.67 9.83
C ARG A 74 24.59 7.08 8.41
N TYR A 75 25.85 7.46 8.21
CA TYR A 75 26.37 7.92 6.92
C TYR A 75 26.39 6.84 5.83
N PHE A 76 26.19 5.56 6.19
CA PHE A 76 26.52 4.41 5.34
C PHE A 76 25.40 3.37 5.15
N GLU A 77 24.20 3.57 5.68
CA GLU A 77 23.12 2.59 5.52
C GLU A 77 22.20 2.95 4.35
N LYS A 78 22.74 2.83 3.13
CA LYS A 78 21.94 2.59 1.94
C LYS A 78 22.38 1.23 1.36
N PRO A 79 21.52 0.19 1.38
CA PRO A 79 21.80 -1.06 0.65
C PRO A 79 21.45 -0.97 -0.85
N ASP A 80 20.96 0.19 -1.32
CA ASP A 80 20.48 0.36 -2.70
C ASP A 80 21.50 1.08 -3.59
N ASP A 81 22.77 0.93 -3.28
CA ASP A 81 23.82 1.20 -4.25
C ASP A 81 23.98 -0.08 -5.07
N LYS A 82 23.08 -0.31 -6.04
CA LYS A 82 23.47 -1.10 -7.20
C LYS A 82 24.66 -0.35 -7.79
N SER A 83 25.82 -0.91 -7.48
CA SER A 83 27.16 -0.51 -7.81
C SER A 83 27.29 -0.34 -9.31
N PHE A 84 26.91 0.82 -9.83
CA PHE A 84 27.34 1.17 -11.16
C PHE A 84 28.80 1.63 -11.08
N GLY A 85 29.69 0.71 -11.42
CA GLY A 85 31.14 0.86 -11.49
C GLY A 85 31.67 1.89 -12.48
N TYR A 86 30.95 3.00 -12.72
CA TYR A 86 31.42 4.14 -13.52
C TYR A 86 31.82 5.35 -12.66
N LYS A 87 31.50 5.37 -11.36
CA LYS A 87 31.85 6.51 -10.49
C LYS A 87 33.36 6.67 -10.29
N SER A 88 34.11 5.56 -10.24
CA SER A 88 35.57 5.58 -10.13
C SER A 88 36.27 6.03 -11.41
N PHE A 89 35.67 5.82 -12.59
CA PHE A 89 36.25 6.21 -13.89
C PHE A 89 36.17 7.72 -14.11
N ILE A 90 35.07 8.37 -13.70
CA ILE A 90 34.86 9.82 -13.88
C ILE A 90 35.80 10.64 -12.98
N ILE A 91 36.10 10.17 -11.77
CA ILE A 91 37.01 10.87 -10.83
C ILE A 91 38.47 10.81 -11.34
N GLY A 92 38.88 9.69 -11.96
CA GLY A 92 40.22 9.55 -12.54
C GLY A 92 40.46 10.31 -13.84
N PHE A 93 39.40 10.70 -14.57
CA PHE A 93 39.52 11.43 -15.83
C PHE A 93 39.69 12.95 -15.67
N LEU A 94 39.24 13.52 -14.54
CA LEU A 94 39.23 14.98 -14.33
C LEU A 94 40.39 15.51 -13.45
N LEU A 95 41.08 14.65 -12.70
CA LEU A 95 42.32 14.99 -11.97
C LEU A 95 43.46 14.09 -12.51
N GLY A 96 44.08 14.52 -13.61
CA GLY A 96 45.23 13.84 -14.19
C GLY A 96 46.44 13.79 -13.23
N PRO A 97 47.38 12.84 -13.43
CA PRO A 97 48.55 12.71 -12.59
C PRO A 97 49.54 13.84 -12.89
N ALA A 98 49.47 14.94 -12.13
CA ALA A 98 50.56 15.89 -12.06
C ALA A 98 51.67 15.35 -11.13
N TYR A 99 52.40 14.34 -11.61
CA TYR A 99 53.66 13.89 -11.04
C TYR A 99 54.71 13.88 -12.16
N LEU A 100 55.43 14.99 -12.34
CA LEU A 100 56.80 15.13 -12.90
C LEU A 100 57.06 16.58 -13.35
N LEU A 101 57.59 17.41 -12.45
CA LEU A 101 58.85 18.17 -12.59
C LEU A 101 59.19 18.86 -11.27
#